data_AF-A0A2A2JIG9-F1
#
_entry.id   AF-A0A2A2JIG9-F1
#
_cell.length_a   1.000
_cell.length_b   1.000
_cell.length_c   1.000
_cell.angle_alpha   90.00
_cell.angle_beta   90.00
_cell.angle_gamma   90.00
#
_symmetry.space_group_name_H-M   'P 1'
#
loop_
_entity.id
_entity.type
_entity.pdbx_description
1 polymer ?
#
loop_
_entity_poly.entity_id
_entity_poly.type
_entity_poly.pdbx_seq_one_letter_code
_entity_poly.pdbx_strand_id
1 'polypeptide(L)'
;MWKIIFIMASVQDGEGSETGQVAVEVLETIQEIHRLLPHRTFVVALRTSGNGIWRDASHTHQACRDQLSVYKGHQRYNHESVWEQVEKIVGHNFQKHNFTVEILPLLKDPALGNLPDETDLSPLGYDCAHFSERGLSLLHLAIWNSILTRSRERSEQFRPVTTQVACPDPRCPFIRTQENSVMCIWRENVDSNAPPMAPRLIVMGVLLLTILLSLLVLICVCRQRRASGFKKQIKPFGASFSSIKFIDEDVI
;
A
#
# COMPACT_ATOMS: atom_id res chain seq x y z
N MET A 1 -1.25 26.93 -22.40
CA MET A 1 -0.65 25.58 -22.56
C MET A 1 -0.22 25.09 -21.18
N TRP A 2 -0.23 23.77 -20.93
CA TRP A 2 0.38 23.20 -19.71
C TRP A 2 1.90 23.12 -19.87
N LYS A 3 2.63 23.37 -18.78
CA LYS A 3 4.08 23.20 -18.68
C LYS A 3 4.36 22.09 -17.67
N ILE A 4 5.29 21.20 -17.99
CA ILE A 4 5.84 20.24 -17.05
C ILE A 4 7.30 20.63 -16.78
N ILE A 5 7.68 20.72 -15.51
CA ILE A 5 9.02 21.09 -15.07
C ILE A 5 9.55 19.96 -14.19
N PHE A 6 10.72 19.44 -14.51
CA PHE A 6 11.39 18.41 -13.70
C PHE A 6 12.52 19.04 -12.89
N ILE A 7 12.57 18.75 -11.59
CA ILE A 7 13.64 19.13 -10.67
C ILE A 7 14.31 17.85 -10.20
N MET A 8 15.54 17.61 -10.65
CA MET A 8 16.32 16.40 -10.37
C MET A 8 17.65 16.76 -9.70
N ALA A 9 17.59 17.68 -8.74
CA ALA A 9 18.77 18.11 -7.99
C ALA A 9 19.24 17.00 -7.04
N SER A 10 20.54 16.75 -7.06
CA SER A 10 21.21 15.75 -6.25
C SER A 10 22.41 16.35 -5.53
N VAL A 11 22.90 15.64 -4.51
CA VAL A 11 24.08 16.07 -3.75
C VAL A 11 25.34 16.16 -4.63
N GLN A 12 25.35 15.43 -5.75
CA GLN A 12 26.47 15.34 -6.67
C GLN A 12 26.57 16.56 -7.59
N ASP A 13 25.51 17.36 -7.69
CA ASP A 13 25.46 18.57 -8.53
C ASP A 13 26.11 19.79 -7.86
N GLY A 14 26.33 19.74 -6.53
CA GLY A 14 26.98 20.80 -5.75
C GLY A 14 28.48 20.59 -5.56
N GLU A 15 29.18 21.61 -5.06
CA GLU A 15 30.59 21.50 -4.70
C GLU A 15 30.78 20.71 -3.40
N GLY A 16 31.80 19.85 -3.31
CA GLY A 16 32.06 19.01 -2.13
C GLY A 16 32.36 19.74 -0.81
N SER A 17 32.38 21.07 -0.78
CA SER A 17 32.50 21.94 0.41
C SER A 17 31.20 22.66 0.85
N GLU A 18 30.12 22.60 0.07
CA GLU A 18 28.84 23.17 0.49
C GLU A 18 28.26 22.49 1.75
N THR A 19 27.37 23.21 2.42
CA THR A 19 26.64 22.72 3.60
C THR A 19 25.13 22.79 3.39
N GLY A 20 24.73 23.18 2.17
CA GLY A 20 23.35 23.29 1.72
C GLY A 20 22.64 21.93 1.78
N GLN A 21 21.34 22.00 2.03
CA GLN A 21 20.49 20.82 2.01
C GLN A 21 19.69 20.84 0.71
N VAL A 22 19.94 19.87 -0.16
CA VAL A 22 19.28 19.77 -1.48
C VAL A 22 17.75 19.88 -1.37
N ALA A 23 17.16 19.29 -0.32
CA ALA A 23 15.72 19.40 -0.08
C ALA A 23 15.23 20.85 0.10
N VAL A 24 16.01 21.69 0.78
CA VAL A 24 15.69 23.11 1.03
C VAL A 24 15.79 23.90 -0.26
N GLU A 25 16.85 23.71 -1.03
CA GLU A 25 17.03 24.36 -2.34
C GLU A 25 15.92 23.98 -3.33
N VAL A 26 15.51 22.71 -3.32
CA VAL A 26 14.35 22.24 -4.12
C VAL A 26 13.07 22.95 -3.68
N LEU A 27 12.84 23.11 -2.37
CA LEU A 27 11.67 23.82 -1.86
C LEU A 27 11.67 25.30 -2.27
N GLU A 28 12.79 25.99 -2.15
CA GLU A 28 12.96 27.38 -2.58
C GLU A 28 12.71 27.53 -4.08
N THR A 29 13.23 26.59 -4.88
CA THR A 29 13.00 26.53 -6.32
C THR A 29 11.52 26.35 -6.65
N ILE A 30 10.81 25.46 -5.94
CA ILE A 30 9.36 25.26 -6.11
C ILE A 30 8.59 26.55 -5.78
N GLN A 31 8.97 27.24 -4.70
CA GLN A 31 8.35 28.51 -4.30
C GLN A 31 8.53 29.59 -5.36
N GLU A 32 9.73 29.70 -5.94
CA GLU A 32 10.02 30.67 -7.00
C GLU A 32 9.29 30.33 -8.30
N ILE A 33 9.23 29.04 -8.69
CA ILE A 33 8.43 28.59 -9.83
C ILE A 33 6.95 28.91 -9.61
N HIS A 34 6.42 28.71 -8.40
CA HIS A 34 5.04 29.06 -8.09
C HIS A 34 4.79 30.57 -8.23
N ARG A 35 5.75 31.41 -7.80
CA ARG A 35 5.68 32.87 -7.94
C ARG A 35 5.69 33.32 -9.40
N LEU A 36 6.55 32.74 -10.22
CA LEU A 36 6.75 33.14 -11.62
C LEU A 36 5.75 32.49 -12.59
N LEU A 37 5.34 31.25 -12.32
CA LEU A 37 4.51 30.42 -13.20
C LEU A 37 3.31 29.81 -12.45
N PRO A 38 2.40 30.61 -11.87
CA PRO A 38 1.32 30.13 -10.99
C PRO A 38 0.18 29.37 -11.72
N HIS A 39 0.23 29.30 -13.05
CA HIS A 39 -0.88 28.78 -13.85
C HIS A 39 -0.41 27.77 -14.89
N ARG A 40 -1.18 26.67 -14.97
CA ARG A 40 -0.98 25.51 -15.84
C ARG A 40 0.45 24.99 -15.77
N THR A 41 0.94 24.84 -14.55
CA THR A 41 2.29 24.36 -14.27
C THR A 41 2.21 23.11 -13.43
N PHE A 42 2.88 22.07 -13.89
CA PHE A 42 3.06 20.82 -13.17
C PHE A 42 4.55 20.65 -12.89
N VAL A 43 4.93 20.56 -11.62
CA VAL A 43 6.32 20.37 -11.22
C VAL A 43 6.49 18.96 -10.70
N VAL A 44 7.52 18.27 -11.15
CA VAL A 44 7.91 16.95 -10.66
C VAL A 44 9.29 17.09 -10.06
N ALA A 45 9.42 16.85 -8.77
CA ALA A 45 10.71 16.85 -8.09
C ALA A 45 11.10 15.41 -7.71
N LEU A 46 12.38 15.09 -7.79
CA LEU A 46 12.90 13.81 -7.34
C LEU A 46 13.42 13.94 -5.91
N ARG A 47 12.97 13.08 -5.00
CA ARG A 47 13.58 12.97 -3.67
C ARG A 47 14.94 12.29 -3.83
N THR A 48 16.02 12.99 -3.47
CA THR A 48 17.41 12.51 -3.59
C THR A 48 18.08 12.28 -2.23
N SER A 49 17.37 11.62 -1.31
CA SER A 49 17.85 11.40 0.06
C SER A 49 18.75 10.17 0.22
N GLY A 50 18.55 9.13 -0.59
CA GLY A 50 19.25 7.87 -0.46
C GLY A 50 20.62 7.89 -1.14
N ASN A 51 21.60 7.18 -0.57
CA ASN A 51 22.97 7.13 -1.09
C ASN A 51 23.42 5.74 -1.59
N GLY A 52 22.52 4.76 -1.67
CA GLY A 52 22.89 3.36 -1.87
C GLY A 52 23.64 3.11 -3.19
N ILE A 53 23.26 3.74 -4.31
CA ILE A 53 24.00 3.64 -5.58
C ILE A 53 25.49 3.98 -5.43
N TRP A 54 25.80 5.12 -4.80
CA TRP A 54 27.19 5.59 -4.61
C TRP A 54 27.93 4.78 -3.54
N ARG A 55 27.19 4.26 -2.54
CA ARG A 55 27.72 3.33 -1.55
C ARG A 55 28.14 2.03 -2.23
N ASP A 56 27.28 1.45 -3.05
CA ASP A 56 27.54 0.21 -3.79
C ASP A 56 28.74 0.39 -4.74
N ALA A 57 28.81 1.51 -5.45
CA ALA A 57 29.95 1.85 -6.31
C ALA A 57 31.27 1.94 -5.52
N SER A 58 31.26 2.63 -4.37
CA SER A 58 32.43 2.79 -3.49
C SER A 58 32.91 1.48 -2.86
N HIS A 59 31.99 0.53 -2.62
CA HIS A 59 32.32 -0.80 -2.13
C HIS A 59 32.87 -1.70 -3.24
N THR A 60 32.33 -1.57 -4.44
CA THR A 60 32.70 -2.40 -5.60
C THR A 60 34.08 -2.05 -6.13
N HIS A 61 34.44 -0.76 -6.23
CA HIS A 61 35.67 -0.35 -6.90
C HIS A 61 36.44 0.77 -6.19
N GLN A 62 37.76 0.64 -6.12
CA GLN A 62 38.63 1.62 -5.44
C GLN A 62 38.59 2.99 -6.11
N ALA A 63 38.60 3.06 -7.44
CA ALA A 63 38.54 4.35 -8.13
C ALA A 63 37.27 5.13 -7.76
N CYS A 64 36.11 4.46 -7.71
CA CYS A 64 34.87 5.09 -7.28
C CYS A 64 34.93 5.57 -5.82
N ARG A 65 35.54 4.79 -4.93
CA ARG A 65 35.74 5.20 -3.53
C ARG A 65 36.56 6.49 -3.42
N ASP A 66 37.60 6.61 -4.24
CA ASP A 66 38.50 7.75 -4.22
C ASP A 66 37.79 8.99 -4.80
N GLN A 67 37.11 8.86 -5.95
CA GLN A 67 36.33 9.94 -6.56
C GLN A 67 35.20 10.43 -5.65
N LEU A 68 34.44 9.51 -5.03
CA LEU A 68 33.30 9.85 -4.19
C LEU A 68 33.68 10.36 -2.80
N SER A 69 34.96 10.31 -2.44
CA SER A 69 35.44 10.74 -1.12
C SER A 69 35.12 12.22 -0.83
N VAL A 70 35.06 13.06 -1.87
CA VAL A 70 34.78 14.50 -1.77
C VAL A 70 33.35 14.79 -1.30
N TYR A 71 32.39 13.91 -1.62
CA TYR A 71 30.97 14.08 -1.26
C TYR A 71 30.60 13.52 0.12
N LYS A 72 31.53 12.88 0.84
CA LYS A 72 31.26 12.31 2.18
C LYS A 72 30.85 13.37 3.21
N GLY A 73 31.33 14.61 3.05
CA GLY A 73 30.91 15.74 3.87
C GLY A 73 29.45 16.13 3.60
N HIS A 74 29.07 16.21 2.32
CA HIS A 74 27.72 16.60 1.89
C HIS A 74 26.65 15.60 2.29
N GLN A 75 26.95 14.31 2.16
CA GLN A 75 26.01 13.26 2.55
C GLN A 75 25.64 13.34 4.03
N ARG A 76 26.51 13.90 4.88
CA ARG A 76 26.21 14.15 6.28
C ARG A 76 25.15 15.23 6.50
N TYR A 77 24.92 16.13 5.54
CA TYR A 77 23.94 17.21 5.65
C TYR A 77 22.64 16.92 4.90
N ASN A 78 22.60 15.91 4.02
CA ASN A 78 21.40 15.48 3.29
C ASN A 78 20.50 14.57 4.14
N HIS A 79 19.90 15.12 5.20
CA HIS A 79 19.10 14.35 6.15
C HIS A 79 17.72 13.94 5.58
N GLU A 80 17.34 12.68 5.76
CA GLU A 80 16.01 12.18 5.36
C GLU A 80 14.85 12.93 6.01
N SER A 81 15.01 13.34 7.26
CA SER A 81 13.99 14.08 8.01
C SER A 81 13.68 15.46 7.42
N VAL A 82 14.62 16.05 6.67
CA VAL A 82 14.42 17.32 5.98
C VAL A 82 13.57 17.09 4.73
N TRP A 83 13.90 16.06 3.95
CA TRP A 83 13.07 15.64 2.81
C TRP A 83 11.63 15.33 3.23
N GLU A 84 11.43 14.63 4.36
CA GLU A 84 10.09 14.39 4.90
C GLU A 84 9.33 15.68 5.24
N GLN A 85 10.01 16.69 5.77
CA GLN A 85 9.40 18.00 6.05
C GLN A 85 9.04 18.72 4.76
N VAL A 86 9.94 18.74 3.77
CA VAL A 86 9.71 19.34 2.45
C VAL A 86 8.52 18.67 1.74
N GLU A 87 8.44 17.34 1.75
CA GLU A 87 7.32 16.59 1.20
C GLU A 87 5.99 16.97 1.86
N LYS A 88 5.96 17.10 3.20
CA LYS A 88 4.77 17.54 3.92
C LYS A 88 4.38 18.98 3.55
N ILE A 89 5.34 19.90 3.51
CA ILE A 89 5.11 21.29 3.12
C ILE A 89 4.54 21.33 1.70
N VAL A 90 5.14 20.59 0.77
CA VAL A 90 4.76 20.59 -0.63
C VAL A 90 3.39 19.95 -0.85
N GLY A 91 3.13 18.81 -0.21
CA GLY A 91 1.84 18.13 -0.23
C GLY A 91 0.70 18.96 0.36
N HIS A 92 0.98 19.90 1.26
CA HIS A 92 -0.06 20.75 1.84
C HIS A 92 -0.30 22.05 1.05
N ASN A 93 0.78 22.66 0.51
CA ASN A 93 0.72 24.01 -0.04
C ASN A 93 0.61 24.04 -1.58
N PHE A 94 1.14 23.03 -2.28
CA PHE A 94 1.25 23.03 -3.75
C PHE A 94 0.41 21.94 -4.43
N GLN A 95 -0.80 21.70 -3.91
CA GLN A 95 -1.80 20.81 -4.51
C GLN A 95 -3.01 21.58 -5.01
N LYS A 96 -2.86 22.31 -6.14
CA LYS A 96 -3.94 23.09 -6.76
C LYS A 96 -4.24 22.57 -8.16
N HIS A 97 -5.49 22.75 -8.59
CA HIS A 97 -5.98 22.34 -9.92
C HIS A 97 -5.25 23.02 -11.09
N ASN A 98 -4.65 24.19 -10.87
CA ASN A 98 -3.92 24.93 -11.91
C ASN A 98 -2.40 25.05 -11.63
N PHE A 99 -1.93 24.49 -10.51
CA PHE A 99 -0.53 24.40 -10.14
C PHE A 99 -0.35 23.24 -9.17
N THR A 100 0.41 22.22 -9.54
CA THR A 100 0.61 21.05 -8.69
C THR A 100 2.06 20.60 -8.71
N VAL A 101 2.54 20.11 -7.57
CA VAL A 101 3.89 19.62 -7.39
C VAL A 101 3.83 18.19 -6.88
N GLU A 102 4.58 17.30 -7.51
CA GLU A 102 4.71 15.91 -7.09
C GLU A 102 6.18 15.60 -6.78
N ILE A 103 6.45 15.18 -5.54
CA ILE A 103 7.77 14.66 -5.16
C ILE A 103 7.75 13.14 -5.34
N LEU A 104 8.66 12.63 -6.17
CA LEU A 104 8.79 11.19 -6.44
C LEU A 104 9.81 10.58 -5.47
N PRO A 105 9.48 9.50 -4.75
CA PRO A 105 10.35 8.92 -3.73
C PRO A 105 11.42 7.96 -4.31
N LEU A 106 11.59 7.91 -5.64
CA LEU A 106 12.40 6.88 -6.34
C LEU A 106 13.82 6.71 -5.80
N LEU A 107 14.50 7.79 -5.39
CA LEU A 107 15.87 7.74 -4.85
C LEU A 107 15.90 7.84 -3.32
N LYS A 108 14.85 7.35 -2.63
CA LYS A 108 14.87 7.18 -1.17
C LYS A 108 15.72 5.97 -0.76
N ASP A 109 15.53 4.84 -1.43
CA ASP A 109 16.37 3.63 -1.27
C ASP A 109 16.91 3.17 -2.64
N PRO A 110 17.83 3.91 -3.28
CA PRO A 110 18.40 3.53 -4.55
C PRO A 110 19.57 2.55 -4.36
N ALA A 111 19.73 1.58 -5.25
CA ALA A 111 20.87 0.65 -5.22
C ALA A 111 21.27 0.22 -6.63
N LEU A 112 22.54 -0.13 -6.83
CA LEU A 112 22.99 -0.69 -8.10
C LEU A 112 22.48 -2.13 -8.27
N GLY A 113 22.35 -2.55 -9.53
CA GLY A 113 22.04 -3.93 -9.87
C GLY A 113 23.30 -4.79 -9.83
N ASN A 114 23.12 -6.11 -9.71
CA ASN A 114 24.22 -7.07 -9.80
C ASN A 114 24.28 -7.68 -11.21
N LEU A 115 25.49 -7.77 -11.76
CA LEU A 115 25.87 -8.72 -12.80
C LEU A 115 26.20 -10.08 -12.15
N PRO A 116 26.39 -11.17 -12.93
CA PRO A 116 26.66 -12.50 -12.36
C PRO A 116 27.81 -12.55 -11.37
N ASP A 117 28.87 -11.75 -11.59
CA ASP A 117 30.11 -11.81 -10.81
C ASP A 117 30.46 -10.48 -10.09
N GLU A 118 29.76 -9.37 -10.40
CA GLU A 118 30.09 -8.04 -9.88
C GLU A 118 28.88 -7.09 -9.88
N THR A 119 28.99 -5.93 -9.23
CA THR A 119 27.98 -4.87 -9.31
C THR A 119 28.03 -4.18 -10.68
N ASP A 120 26.88 -3.95 -11.32
CA ASP A 120 26.80 -3.20 -12.58
C ASP A 120 27.09 -1.70 -12.33
N LEU A 121 28.30 -1.27 -12.66
CA LEU A 121 28.70 0.15 -12.61
C LEU A 121 28.31 0.93 -13.88
N SER A 122 27.82 0.27 -14.94
CA SER A 122 27.44 0.93 -16.20
C SER A 122 26.35 2.01 -16.09
N PRO A 123 25.47 2.04 -15.06
CA PRO A 123 24.57 3.16 -14.82
C PRO A 123 25.27 4.46 -14.40
N LEU A 124 26.54 4.41 -13.96
CA LEU A 124 27.32 5.57 -13.55
C LEU A 124 28.32 5.99 -14.64
N GLY A 125 28.65 7.28 -14.66
CA GLY A 125 29.72 7.84 -15.46
C GLY A 125 31.10 7.47 -14.94
N TYR A 126 32.15 7.91 -15.64
CA TYR A 126 33.54 7.59 -15.29
C TYR A 126 33.98 8.17 -13.93
N ASP A 127 33.30 9.22 -13.45
CA ASP A 127 33.55 9.85 -12.16
C ASP A 127 32.85 9.14 -10.99
N CYS A 128 32.03 8.13 -11.29
CA CYS A 128 31.16 7.41 -10.35
C CYS A 128 30.15 8.28 -9.58
N ALA A 129 30.07 9.59 -9.87
CA ALA A 129 29.20 10.54 -9.20
C ALA A 129 27.94 10.79 -10.03
N HIS A 130 28.09 11.05 -11.33
CA HIS A 130 26.98 11.32 -12.23
C HIS A 130 26.47 10.04 -12.89
N PHE A 131 25.19 10.05 -13.26
CA PHE A 131 24.65 8.98 -14.09
C PHE A 131 25.26 9.00 -15.50
N SER A 132 25.54 7.82 -16.06
CA SER A 132 25.86 7.70 -17.48
C SER A 132 24.62 7.96 -18.35
N GLU A 133 24.78 8.04 -19.67
CA GLU A 133 23.66 8.08 -20.62
C GLU A 133 22.67 6.93 -20.40
N ARG A 134 23.21 5.74 -20.10
CA ARG A 134 22.41 4.56 -19.73
C ARG A 134 21.68 4.77 -18.40
N GLY A 135 22.37 5.23 -17.37
CA GLY A 135 21.78 5.51 -16.06
C GLY A 135 20.64 6.53 -16.13
N LEU A 136 20.85 7.64 -16.83
CA LEU A 136 19.83 8.68 -17.05
C LEU A 136 18.62 8.12 -17.82
N SER A 137 18.85 7.32 -18.85
CA SER A 137 17.76 6.68 -19.61
C SER A 137 16.90 5.77 -18.71
N LEU A 138 17.54 4.98 -17.84
CA LEU A 138 16.85 4.11 -16.88
C LEU A 138 16.10 4.92 -15.81
N LEU A 139 16.69 6.01 -15.33
CA LEU A 139 16.04 6.90 -14.36
C LEU A 139 14.83 7.61 -14.99
N HIS A 140 14.94 8.08 -16.23
CA HIS A 140 13.81 8.68 -16.96
C HIS A 140 12.65 7.70 -17.15
N LEU A 141 12.94 6.43 -17.46
CA LEU A 141 11.92 5.37 -17.51
C LEU A 141 11.23 5.17 -16.16
N ALA A 142 12.01 5.12 -15.08
CA ALA A 142 11.46 5.00 -13.72
C ALA A 142 10.59 6.22 -13.34
N ILE A 143 11.02 7.44 -13.69
CA ILE A 143 10.24 8.67 -13.49
C ILE A 143 8.94 8.62 -14.27
N TRP A 144 8.99 8.28 -15.56
CA TRP A 144 7.80 8.15 -16.42
C TRP A 144 6.79 7.17 -15.82
N ASN A 145 7.26 5.99 -15.41
CA ASN A 145 6.41 5.01 -14.77
C ASN A 145 5.86 5.54 -13.44
N SER A 146 6.67 6.20 -12.62
CA SER A 146 6.25 6.74 -11.33
C SER A 146 5.20 7.84 -11.42
N ILE A 147 5.26 8.73 -12.41
CA ILE A 147 4.21 9.76 -12.62
C ILE A 147 2.90 9.16 -13.13
N LEU A 148 2.97 7.96 -13.72
CA LEU A 148 1.81 7.15 -14.08
C LEU A 148 1.41 6.17 -12.96
N THR A 149 2.10 6.09 -11.83
CA THR A 149 1.70 5.24 -10.71
C THR A 149 0.91 6.05 -9.69
N ARG A 150 -0.05 5.41 -9.00
CA ARG A 150 -0.80 6.04 -7.91
C ARG A 150 0.18 6.51 -6.84
N SER A 151 -0.01 7.71 -6.30
CA SER A 151 0.90 8.33 -5.33
C SER A 151 1.34 7.39 -4.18
N ARG A 152 0.41 6.62 -3.59
CA ARG A 152 0.69 5.65 -2.51
C ARG A 152 1.41 4.37 -2.94
N GLU A 153 1.45 4.08 -4.23
CA GLU A 153 2.02 2.86 -4.81
C GLU A 153 3.36 3.14 -5.53
N ARG A 154 3.83 4.40 -5.50
CA ARG A 154 5.11 4.76 -6.11
C ARG A 154 6.24 4.08 -5.37
N SER A 155 7.17 3.48 -6.12
CA SER A 155 8.34 2.82 -5.56
C SER A 155 9.28 3.84 -4.91
N GLU A 156 9.74 3.51 -3.71
CA GLU A 156 10.84 4.21 -3.05
C GLU A 156 12.22 3.68 -3.48
N GLN A 157 12.22 2.59 -4.25
CA GLN A 157 13.38 1.83 -4.64
C GLN A 157 13.65 2.01 -6.13
N PHE A 158 14.75 2.69 -6.45
CA PHE A 158 15.29 2.71 -7.79
C PHE A 158 16.38 1.65 -7.93
N ARG A 159 16.19 0.76 -8.90
CA ARG A 159 17.21 -0.18 -9.36
C ARG A 159 17.40 0.12 -10.85
N PRO A 160 18.62 0.45 -11.31
CA PRO A 160 18.86 0.81 -12.71
C PRO A 160 18.83 -0.44 -13.59
N VAL A 161 17.63 -0.94 -13.81
CA VAL A 161 17.32 -2.07 -14.68
C VAL A 161 16.23 -1.67 -15.65
N THR A 162 16.26 -2.24 -16.85
CA THR A 162 15.23 -1.96 -17.85
C THR A 162 13.89 -2.44 -17.34
N THR A 163 12.90 -1.55 -17.36
CA THR A 163 11.51 -1.86 -17.05
C THR A 163 10.61 -1.53 -18.23
N GLN A 164 9.46 -2.18 -18.32
CA GLN A 164 8.49 -1.87 -19.35
C GLN A 164 7.94 -0.44 -19.14
N VAL A 165 7.87 0.35 -20.22
CA VAL A 165 7.25 1.67 -20.20
C VAL A 165 5.77 1.53 -19.89
N ALA A 166 5.30 2.22 -18.85
CA ALA A 166 3.90 2.26 -18.49
C ALA A 166 3.11 3.06 -19.54
N CYS A 167 2.00 2.49 -19.98
CA CYS A 167 0.98 3.19 -20.75
C CYS A 167 -0.06 3.81 -19.78
N PRO A 168 -0.68 4.95 -20.13
CA PRO A 168 -1.82 5.47 -19.38
C PRO A 168 -2.93 4.41 -19.26
N ASP A 169 -3.46 4.20 -18.06
CA ASP A 169 -4.59 3.29 -17.86
C ASP A 169 -5.83 3.92 -18.53
N PRO A 170 -6.60 3.20 -19.37
CA PRO A 170 -7.84 3.74 -19.93
C PRO A 170 -8.83 4.28 -18.89
N ARG A 171 -8.78 3.79 -17.64
CA ARG A 171 -9.58 4.24 -16.50
C ARG A 171 -8.99 5.45 -15.76
N CYS A 172 -7.73 5.77 -16.05
CA CYS A 172 -6.98 6.93 -15.53
C CYS A 172 -6.04 7.47 -16.62
N PRO A 173 -6.56 8.04 -17.73
CA PRO A 173 -5.75 8.38 -18.89
C PRO A 173 -5.02 9.73 -18.72
N PHE A 174 -4.40 9.95 -17.57
CA PHE A 174 -3.70 11.19 -17.22
C PHE A 174 -2.49 10.93 -16.33
N ILE A 175 -1.55 11.88 -16.31
CA ILE A 175 -0.47 11.89 -15.31
C ILE A 175 -1.09 12.03 -13.93
N ARG A 176 -0.69 11.15 -13.01
CA ARG A 176 -1.31 11.02 -11.70
C ARG A 176 -0.69 12.00 -10.72
N THR A 177 -1.55 12.80 -10.09
CA THR A 177 -1.27 13.67 -8.96
C THR A 177 -2.04 13.19 -7.74
N GLN A 178 -1.73 13.72 -6.56
CA GLN A 178 -2.47 13.43 -5.34
C GLN A 178 -3.97 13.77 -5.50
N GLU A 179 -4.28 14.89 -6.14
CA GLU A 179 -5.64 15.38 -6.37
C GLU A 179 -6.40 14.60 -7.44
N ASN A 180 -5.79 14.33 -8.61
CA ASN A 180 -6.53 13.68 -9.70
C ASN A 180 -6.59 12.15 -9.58
N SER A 181 -5.72 11.55 -8.76
CA SER A 181 -5.75 10.11 -8.52
C SER A 181 -7.05 9.65 -7.85
N VAL A 182 -7.81 10.52 -7.20
CA VAL A 182 -9.13 10.15 -6.64
C VAL A 182 -10.21 10.01 -7.72
N MET A 183 -10.00 10.60 -8.90
CA MET A 183 -10.95 10.57 -10.02
C MET A 183 -10.88 9.25 -10.81
N CYS A 184 -9.85 8.45 -10.53
CA CYS A 184 -9.67 7.12 -11.11
C CYS A 184 -10.74 6.13 -10.66
N ILE A 185 -11.25 5.33 -11.59
CA ILE A 185 -12.09 4.17 -11.26
C ILE A 185 -11.16 3.03 -10.79
N TRP A 186 -10.90 3.00 -9.49
CA TRP A 186 -10.15 1.91 -8.86
C TRP A 186 -11.06 0.71 -8.69
N ARG A 187 -10.88 -0.33 -9.52
CA ARG A 187 -11.35 -1.67 -9.13
C ARG A 187 -10.31 -2.19 -8.16
N GLU A 188 -10.64 -2.24 -6.87
CA GLU A 188 -9.87 -3.08 -5.95
C GLU A 188 -9.78 -4.45 -6.61
N ASN A 189 -8.56 -4.91 -6.89
CA ASN A 189 -8.33 -6.33 -7.09
C ASN A 189 -8.62 -6.97 -5.73
N VAL A 190 -9.89 -7.17 -5.43
CA VAL A 190 -10.30 -8.24 -4.53
C VAL A 190 -9.68 -9.47 -5.15
N ASP A 191 -8.62 -9.97 -4.52
CA ASP A 191 -7.88 -11.16 -4.91
C ASP A 191 -8.87 -12.20 -5.41
N SER A 192 -8.99 -12.32 -6.73
CA SER A 192 -10.07 -13.09 -7.36
C SER A 192 -9.84 -14.60 -7.24
N ASN A 193 -8.81 -14.99 -6.47
CA ASN A 193 -8.42 -16.36 -6.20
C ASN A 193 -8.55 -16.77 -4.72
N ALA A 194 -8.97 -15.87 -3.83
CA ALA A 194 -9.30 -16.23 -2.45
C ALA A 194 -10.83 -16.23 -2.30
N PRO A 195 -11.50 -17.41 -2.24
CA PRO A 195 -12.94 -17.44 -1.99
C PRO A 195 -13.25 -16.74 -0.66
N PRO A 196 -14.25 -15.84 -0.61
CA PRO A 196 -14.52 -15.04 0.58
C PRO A 196 -14.76 -15.96 1.78
N MET A 197 -14.04 -15.70 2.87
CA MET A 197 -14.13 -16.49 4.11
C MET A 197 -15.48 -16.29 4.82
N ALA A 198 -16.13 -15.14 4.58
CA ALA A 198 -17.42 -14.78 5.18
C ALA A 198 -18.55 -15.79 4.89
N PRO A 199 -18.87 -16.19 3.64
CA PRO A 199 -19.90 -17.20 3.38
C PRO A 199 -19.56 -18.56 3.99
N ARG A 200 -18.29 -18.94 4.08
CA ARG A 200 -17.87 -20.19 4.74
C ARG A 200 -18.16 -20.16 6.25
N LEU A 201 -17.83 -19.06 6.91
CA LEU A 201 -18.11 -18.88 8.34
C LEU A 201 -19.61 -18.84 8.65
N ILE A 202 -20.41 -18.21 7.78
CA ILE A 202 -21.87 -18.19 7.90
C ILE A 202 -22.45 -19.60 7.80
N VAL A 203 -22.02 -20.39 6.80
CA VAL A 203 -22.49 -21.77 6.61
C VAL A 203 -22.11 -22.65 7.80
N MET A 204 -20.88 -22.55 8.30
CA MET A 204 -20.44 -23.29 9.49
C MET A 204 -21.22 -22.89 10.74
N GLY A 205 -21.50 -21.59 10.92
CA GLY A 205 -22.32 -21.09 12.03
C GLY A 205 -23.75 -21.61 11.99
N VAL A 206 -24.38 -21.61 10.80
CA VAL A 206 -25.75 -22.16 10.62
C VAL A 206 -25.78 -23.66 10.89
N LEU A 207 -24.80 -24.43 10.40
CA LEU A 207 -24.71 -25.87 10.66
C LEU A 207 -24.54 -26.19 12.15
N LEU A 208 -23.70 -25.45 12.86
CA LEU A 208 -23.53 -25.64 14.31
C LEU A 208 -24.81 -25.32 15.07
N LEU A 209 -25.52 -24.25 14.68
CA LEU A 209 -26.79 -23.88 15.29
C LEU A 209 -27.88 -24.95 15.06
N THR A 210 -27.99 -25.49 13.84
CA THR A 210 -28.99 -26.53 13.53
C THR A 210 -28.70 -27.85 14.24
N ILE A 211 -27.42 -28.23 14.37
CA ILE A 211 -27.02 -29.40 15.16
C ILE A 211 -27.34 -29.18 16.64
N LEU A 212 -27.05 -28.01 17.20
CA LEU A 212 -27.34 -27.70 18.60
C LEU A 212 -28.86 -27.75 18.87
N LEU A 213 -29.67 -27.16 17.99
CA LEU A 213 -31.12 -27.16 18.10
C LEU A 213 -31.71 -28.57 17.98
N SER A 214 -31.21 -29.39 17.05
CA SER A 214 -31.68 -30.78 16.89
C SER A 214 -31.32 -31.65 18.10
N LEU A 215 -30.12 -31.49 18.67
CA LEU A 215 -29.73 -32.14 19.93
C LEU A 215 -30.61 -31.71 21.11
N LEU A 216 -30.92 -30.42 21.23
CA LEU A 216 -31.83 -29.92 22.27
C LEU A 216 -33.23 -30.54 22.14
N VAL A 217 -33.78 -30.60 20.92
CA VAL A 217 -35.07 -31.24 20.66
C VAL A 217 -35.02 -32.72 21.02
N LEU A 218 -33.97 -33.45 20.62
CA LEU A 218 -33.78 -34.86 20.98
C LEU A 218 -33.71 -35.06 22.49
N ILE A 219 -32.96 -34.22 23.21
CA ILE A 219 -32.89 -34.26 24.68
C ILE A 219 -34.26 -34.01 25.30
N CYS A 220 -35.01 -33.02 24.81
CA CYS A 220 -36.36 -32.73 25.28
C CYS A 220 -37.31 -33.90 25.04
N VAL A 221 -37.30 -34.51 23.86
CA VAL A 221 -38.12 -35.68 23.52
C VAL A 221 -37.73 -36.89 24.36
N CYS A 222 -36.43 -37.16 24.55
CA CYS A 222 -35.95 -38.24 25.41
C CYS A 222 -36.34 -38.03 26.87
N ARG A 223 -36.28 -36.80 27.39
CA ARG A 223 -36.73 -36.46 28.75
C ARG A 223 -38.25 -36.61 28.89
N GLN A 224 -39.02 -36.18 27.89
CA GLN A 224 -40.48 -36.36 27.88
C GLN A 224 -40.89 -37.84 27.80
N ARG A 225 -40.22 -38.66 26.99
CA ARG A 225 -40.45 -40.11 26.94
C ARG A 225 -40.07 -40.80 28.26
N ARG A 226 -39.00 -40.37 28.91
CA ARG A 226 -38.60 -40.87 30.24
C ARG A 226 -39.62 -40.48 31.32
N ALA A 227 -40.22 -39.29 31.21
CA ALA A 227 -41.30 -38.85 32.10
C ALA A 227 -42.64 -39.55 31.83
N SER A 228 -42.97 -39.86 30.57
CA SER A 228 -44.19 -40.60 30.21
C SER A 228 -44.09 -42.10 30.55
N GLY A 229 -42.88 -42.68 30.53
CA GLY A 229 -42.60 -44.03 31.01
C GLY A 229 -42.85 -44.23 32.52
N PHE A 230 -43.07 -43.15 33.28
CA PHE A 230 -43.37 -43.20 34.72
C PHE A 230 -44.87 -43.02 35.04
N LYS A 231 -45.78 -43.08 34.06
CA LYS A 231 -47.23 -43.02 34.29
C LYS A 231 -47.88 -44.42 34.32
N LYS A 232 -48.09 -44.88 35.57
CA LYS A 232 -49.10 -45.80 36.13
C LYS A 232 -49.27 -47.21 35.53
N GLN A 233 -48.97 -48.20 36.37
CA GLN A 233 -49.54 -49.55 36.33
C GLN A 233 -51.07 -49.45 36.36
N ILE A 234 -51.73 -49.79 35.24
CA ILE A 234 -53.18 -49.77 35.11
C ILE A 234 -53.70 -51.02 35.83
N LYS A 235 -54.52 -50.83 36.87
CA LYS A 235 -55.28 -51.94 37.48
C LYS A 235 -56.26 -52.50 36.43
N PRO A 236 -56.35 -53.82 36.25
CA PRO A 236 -57.26 -54.41 35.29
C PRO A 236 -58.72 -54.07 35.63
N PHE A 237 -59.52 -53.92 34.57
CA PHE A 237 -60.94 -53.62 34.62
C PHE A 237 -61.67 -54.72 35.42
N GLY A 238 -62.34 -54.36 36.52
CA GLY A 238 -63.15 -55.29 37.33
C GLY A 238 -62.87 -55.32 38.84
N ALA A 239 -61.85 -54.61 39.34
CA ALA A 239 -61.50 -54.62 40.77
C ALA A 239 -62.43 -53.80 41.69
N SER A 240 -63.55 -53.24 41.20
CA SER A 240 -64.45 -52.39 42.00
C SER A 240 -65.94 -52.69 41.82
N PHE A 241 -66.30 -53.93 41.46
CA PHE A 241 -67.71 -54.35 41.36
C PHE A 241 -68.38 -54.71 42.70
N SER A 242 -67.77 -54.43 43.85
CA SER A 242 -68.31 -54.84 45.16
C SER A 242 -69.30 -53.87 45.82
N SER A 243 -69.73 -52.76 45.19
CA SER A 243 -70.60 -51.80 45.91
C SER A 243 -71.54 -50.97 45.03
N ILE A 244 -72.21 -51.58 44.04
CA ILE A 244 -73.27 -50.90 43.30
C ILE A 244 -74.62 -51.51 43.70
N LYS A 245 -75.36 -50.81 44.56
CA LYS A 245 -76.81 -50.99 44.74
C LYS A 245 -77.47 -49.70 44.27
N PHE A 246 -78.15 -49.81 43.13
CA PHE A 246 -78.87 -48.75 42.43
C PHE A 246 -80.06 -48.27 43.27
N ILE A 247 -80.23 -46.96 43.38
CA ILE A 247 -81.48 -46.30 43.74
C ILE A 247 -81.73 -45.20 42.73
N ASP A 248 -82.96 -45.22 42.24
CA ASP A 248 -83.52 -44.57 41.06
C ASP A 248 -83.63 -43.04 41.14
N GLU A 249 -83.62 -42.48 39.93
CA GLU A 249 -84.44 -41.37 39.42
C GLU A 249 -84.45 -40.01 40.15
N ASP A 250 -83.81 -39.05 39.48
CA ASP A 250 -84.07 -37.61 39.55
C ASP A 250 -85.52 -37.28 39.17
N VAL A 251 -86.14 -36.27 39.81
CA VAL A 251 -87.03 -35.29 39.14
C VAL A 251 -87.06 -33.97 39.95
N ILE A 252 -86.50 -32.92 39.33
CA ILE A 252 -86.80 -31.45 39.38
C ILE A 252 -86.68 -30.70 40.71
#